data_AF-S8EH04-F1
#
_entry.id   AF-S8EH04-F1
#
_cell.length_a   1.000
_cell.length_b   1.000
_cell.length_c   1.000
_cell.angle_alpha   90.00
_cell.angle_beta   90.00
_cell.angle_gamma   90.00
#
_symmetry.space_group_name_H-M   'P 1'
#
loop_
_entity.id
_entity.type
_entity.pdbx_description
1 polymer ?
#
loop_
_entity_poly.entity_id
_entity_poly.type
_entity_poly.pdbx_seq_one_letter_code
_entity_poly.pdbx_strand_id
1 'polypeptide(L)'
;FSPRVDFRKMFINTLLEKVEKNSPNRGLFVHHCGVHGHSFNPLWNPSNVNVANKTLQQALGDWFFDRSSFYEIEPLEEDDAPPRSCQY
;
A
#
# COMPACT_ATOMS: atom_id res chain seq x y z
N PHE A 1 14.32 9.03 19.27
CA PHE A 1 14.68 9.12 17.83
C PHE A 1 14.63 7.71 17.26
N SER A 2 13.67 7.43 16.37
CA SER A 2 13.55 6.14 15.68
C SER A 2 13.71 6.39 14.19
N PRO A 3 14.91 6.13 13.60
CA PRO A 3 15.18 6.40 12.20
C PRO A 3 14.18 5.74 11.24
N ARG A 4 13.61 4.60 11.64
CA ARG A 4 12.58 3.88 10.89
C ARG A 4 11.28 4.68 10.81
N VAL A 5 10.80 5.22 11.94
CA VAL A 5 9.59 6.04 12.01
C VAL A 5 9.77 7.31 11.18
N ASP A 6 10.93 7.95 11.30
CA ASP A 6 11.23 9.21 10.60
C ASP A 6 11.29 8.99 9.08
N PHE A 7 11.96 7.94 8.62
CA PHE A 7 11.96 7.56 7.21
C PHE A 7 10.55 7.25 6.70
N ARG A 8 9.77 6.43 7.43
CA ARG A 8 8.41 6.06 7.02
C ARG A 8 7.51 7.30 6.90
N LYS A 9 7.57 8.22 7.87
CA LYS A 9 6.83 9.49 7.82
C LYS A 9 7.25 10.33 6.61
N MET A 10 8.55 10.49 6.37
CA MET A 10 9.06 11.25 5.22
C MET A 10 8.61 10.63 3.89
N PHE A 11 8.66 9.31 3.77
CA PHE A 11 8.21 8.58 2.60
C PHE A 11 6.72 8.80 2.32
N ILE A 12 5.85 8.60 3.31
CA ILE A 12 4.40 8.83 3.17
C ILE A 12 4.09 10.28 2.82
N ASN A 13 4.71 11.24 3.50
CA ASN A 13 4.51 12.66 3.21
C ASN A 13 4.92 13.00 1.77
N THR A 14 6.04 12.44 1.30
CA THR A 14 6.51 12.64 -0.07
C THR A 14 5.52 12.06 -1.08
N LEU A 15 4.97 10.87 -0.83
CA LEU A 15 3.94 10.29 -1.70
C LEU A 15 2.68 11.15 -1.75
N LEU A 16 2.20 11.62 -0.59
CA LEU A 16 1.03 12.48 -0.51
C LEU A 16 1.22 13.83 -1.22
N GLU A 17 2.45 14.36 -1.23
CA GLU A 17 2.79 15.61 -1.90
C GLU A 17 2.96 15.43 -3.42
N LYS A 18 3.60 14.32 -3.86
CA LYS A 18 4.04 14.16 -5.25
C LYS A 18 3.09 13.32 -6.11
N VAL A 19 2.22 12.51 -5.51
CA VAL A 19 1.26 11.66 -6.22
C VAL A 19 -0.09 12.35 -6.28
N GLU A 20 -0.54 12.68 -7.49
CA GLU A 20 -1.86 13.25 -7.74
C GLU A 20 -2.95 12.20 -7.46
N LYS A 21 -3.78 12.41 -6.43
CA LYS A 21 -4.80 11.46 -5.94
C LYS A 21 -5.97 11.18 -6.88
N ASN A 22 -6.05 11.83 -8.04
CA ASN A 22 -7.18 11.71 -8.98
C ASN A 22 -6.72 11.56 -10.43
N SER A 23 -5.48 11.16 -10.67
CA SER A 23 -5.02 10.93 -12.04
C SER A 23 -5.68 9.65 -12.58
N PRO A 24 -6.41 9.70 -13.70
CA PRO A 24 -7.06 8.52 -14.28
C PRO A 24 -6.06 7.47 -14.79
N ASN A 25 -4.79 7.89 -14.96
CA ASN A 25 -3.72 7.07 -15.50
C ASN A 25 -2.80 6.49 -14.41
N ARG A 26 -3.04 6.80 -13.14
CA ARG A 26 -2.20 6.38 -12.03
C ARG A 26 -3.04 5.85 -10.88
N GLY A 27 -2.42 5.08 -10.01
CA GLY A 27 -2.98 4.61 -8.76
C GLY A 27 -1.87 4.43 -7.74
N LEU A 28 -2.25 4.35 -6.47
CA LEU A 28 -1.35 4.16 -5.36
C LEU A 28 -1.93 3.10 -4.42
N PHE A 29 -1.18 2.02 -4.22
CA PHE A 29 -1.46 0.98 -3.25
C PHE A 29 -0.21 0.83 -2.38
N VAL A 30 -0.25 1.35 -1.15
CA VAL A 30 0.88 1.31 -0.22
C VAL A 30 0.49 0.55 1.03
N HIS A 31 1.13 -0.60 1.22
CA HIS A 31 1.07 -1.39 2.45
C HIS A 31 2.46 -1.42 3.08
N HIS A 32 2.52 -1.80 4.35
CA HIS A 32 3.75 -1.71 5.16
C HIS A 32 4.63 -2.97 5.14
N CYS A 33 4.25 -4.01 4.39
CA CYS A 33 5.00 -5.27 4.37
C CYS A 33 6.24 -5.14 3.49
N GLY A 34 7.40 -5.44 4.06
CA GLY A 34 8.70 -5.41 3.37
C GLY A 34 8.86 -6.60 2.41
N VAL A 35 8.03 -6.66 1.37
CA VAL A 35 8.04 -7.75 0.38
C VAL A 35 8.68 -7.23 -0.91
N HIS A 36 9.69 -7.93 -1.39
CA HIS A 36 10.30 -7.62 -2.69
C HIS A 36 9.54 -8.35 -3.80
N GLY A 37 8.90 -7.59 -4.69
CA GLY A 37 8.25 -8.14 -5.88
C GLY A 37 6.97 -8.93 -5.59
N HIS A 38 5.88 -8.23 -5.26
CA HIS A 38 4.56 -8.84 -5.12
C HIS A 38 4.16 -9.65 -6.37
N SER A 39 4.52 -9.17 -7.57
CA SER A 39 4.11 -9.76 -8.86
C SER A 39 4.68 -11.09 -9.26
N PHE A 40 5.72 -11.53 -8.58
CA PHE A 40 6.36 -12.80 -8.88
C PHE A 40 6.12 -13.84 -7.77
N ASN A 41 5.36 -13.46 -6.74
CA ASN A 41 5.10 -14.31 -5.60
C ASN A 41 3.64 -14.82 -5.67
N PRO A 42 3.34 -16.10 -5.35
CA PRO A 42 1.96 -16.55 -5.11
C PRO A 42 1.24 -15.71 -4.03
N LEU A 43 2.00 -14.96 -3.22
CA LEU A 43 1.57 -13.86 -2.36
C LEU A 43 1.12 -12.60 -3.13
N TRP A 44 0.61 -12.77 -4.35
CA TRP A 44 -0.28 -11.82 -5.02
C TRP A 44 -1.71 -11.92 -4.50
N ASN A 45 -2.05 -13.07 -3.90
CA ASN A 45 -3.28 -13.30 -3.16
C ASN A 45 -3.03 -13.62 -1.66
N PRO A 46 -2.22 -12.86 -0.91
CA PRO A 46 -2.24 -13.00 0.54
C PRO A 46 -3.54 -12.34 1.01
N SER A 47 -4.49 -13.13 1.51
CA SER A 47 -5.73 -12.62 2.10
C SER A 47 -5.50 -11.62 3.26
N ASN A 48 -4.25 -11.54 3.72
CA ASN A 48 -3.71 -10.75 4.80
C ASN A 48 -3.12 -9.38 4.38
N VAL A 49 -2.81 -9.12 3.10
CA VAL A 49 -2.33 -7.79 2.65
C VAL A 49 -3.47 -7.00 2.02
N ASN A 50 -4.20 -6.27 2.86
CA ASN A 50 -5.35 -5.49 2.46
C ASN A 50 -5.17 -4.03 2.84
N VAL A 51 -5.38 -3.12 1.88
CA VAL A 51 -5.44 -1.68 2.13
C VAL A 51 -6.86 -1.23 1.82
N ALA A 52 -7.50 -0.52 2.75
CA ALA A 52 -8.90 -0.11 2.63
C ALA A 52 -9.86 -1.27 2.23
N ASN A 53 -9.68 -2.44 2.85
CA ASN A 53 -10.43 -3.67 2.58
C ASN A 53 -10.31 -4.22 1.14
N LYS A 54 -9.29 -3.81 0.38
CA LYS A 54 -8.97 -4.39 -0.93
C LYS A 54 -7.60 -5.05 -0.91
N THR A 55 -7.52 -6.24 -1.52
CA THR A 55 -6.24 -6.84 -1.90
C THR A 55 -5.62 -6.05 -3.05
N LEU A 56 -4.32 -6.22 -3.27
CA LEU A 56 -3.64 -5.67 -4.45
C LEU A 56 -4.30 -6.15 -5.76
N GLN A 57 -4.72 -7.42 -5.84
CA GLN A 57 -5.40 -7.97 -7.01
C GLN A 57 -6.74 -7.31 -7.29
N GLN A 58 -7.55 -7.06 -6.25
CA GLN A 58 -8.82 -6.34 -6.40
C GLN A 58 -8.59 -4.92 -6.88
N ALA A 59 -7.68 -4.17 -6.25
CA ALA A 59 -7.36 -2.81 -6.64
C ALA A 59 -6.84 -2.72 -8.09
N LEU A 60 -5.97 -3.65 -8.50
CA LEU A 60 -5.49 -3.73 -9.88
C LEU A 60 -6.60 -4.13 -10.87
N GLY A 61 -7.47 -5.07 -10.49
CA GLY A 61 -8.60 -5.51 -11.30
C GLY A 61 -9.58 -4.36 -11.58
N ASP A 62 -10.00 -3.65 -10.54
CA ASP A 62 -10.90 -2.50 -10.65
C ASP A 62 -10.31 -1.40 -11.56
N TRP A 63 -8.99 -1.16 -11.46
CA TRP A 63 -8.33 -0.22 -12.36
C TRP A 63 -8.23 -0.74 -13.81
N PHE A 64 -7.95 -2.04 -14.00
CA PHE A 64 -7.78 -2.64 -15.32
C PHE A 64 -9.10 -2.78 -16.09
N PHE A 65 -10.19 -3.17 -15.42
CA PHE A 65 -11.49 -3.36 -16.06
C PHE A 65 -12.33 -2.09 -16.08
N ASP A 66 -12.38 -1.37 -14.96
CA ASP A 66 -13.32 -0.25 -14.79
C ASP A 66 -12.65 1.12 -14.78
N ARG A 67 -11.31 1.18 -14.90
CA ARG A 67 -10.51 2.41 -14.70
C ARG A 67 -10.81 3.09 -13.35
N SER A 68 -11.29 2.31 -12.39
CA SER A 68 -11.55 2.76 -11.04
C SER A 68 -10.21 3.01 -10.35
N SER A 69 -9.94 4.28 -10.09
CA SER A 69 -8.69 4.69 -9.47
C SER A 69 -8.66 4.26 -8.00
N PHE A 70 -7.48 3.86 -7.52
CA PHE A 70 -7.26 3.46 -6.14
C PHE A 70 -6.08 4.23 -5.58
N TYR A 71 -6.27 4.92 -4.45
CA TYR A 71 -5.28 5.83 -3.87
C TYR A 71 -5.26 5.70 -2.35
N GLU A 72 -4.87 4.52 -1.87
CA GLU A 72 -4.92 4.22 -0.45
C GLU A 72 -3.54 3.85 0.10
N ILE A 73 -3.30 4.32 1.32
CA ILE A 73 -2.10 4.10 2.09
C ILE A 73 -2.54 3.51 3.43
N GLU A 74 -1.96 2.38 3.79
CA GLU A 74 -2.23 1.76 5.08
C GLU A 74 -1.80 2.69 6.24
N PRO A 75 -2.69 2.95 7.21
CA PRO A 75 -2.40 3.88 8.30
C PRO A 75 -1.22 3.40 9.14
N LEU A 76 -0.53 4.36 9.74
CA LEU A 76 0.51 4.06 10.73
C LEU A 76 -0.19 3.54 11.98
N GLU A 77 0.10 2.32 12.42
CA GLU A 77 -0.23 1.94 13.80
C GLU A 77 0.61 2.81 14.74
N GLU A 78 0.00 3.30 15.82
CA GLU A 78 0.74 3.91 16.92
C GLU A 78 1.67 2.82 17.51
N ASP A 79 2.90 3.20 17.89
CA ASP A 79 3.86 2.37 18.64
C ASP A 79 4.74 1.35 17.91
N ASP A 80 5.20 1.63 16.68
CA ASP A 80 6.28 0.86 16.02
C ASP A 80 5.99 -0.66 15.87
N ALA A 81 4.75 -1.08 16.15
CA ALA A 81 4.35 -2.47 16.10
C ALA A 81 4.46 -2.98 14.66
N PRO A 82 5.03 -4.19 14.44
CA PRO A 82 5.00 -4.82 13.13
C PRO A 82 3.53 -5.01 12.78
N PRO A 83 3.06 -4.34 11.74
CA PRO A 83 1.64 -4.21 11.55
C PRO A 83 1.06 -5.55 11.05
N ARG A 84 -0.14 -5.86 11.56
CA ARG A 84 -0.65 -7.24 11.65
C ARG A 84 -0.82 -7.93 10.30
N SER A 85 -0.95 -7.15 9.23
CA SER A 85 -1.16 -7.59 7.83
C SER A 85 0.07 -8.25 7.19
N CYS A 86 1.22 -8.34 7.86
CA CYS A 86 2.43 -8.97 7.32
C CYS A 86 2.73 -10.39 7.84
N GLN A 87 1.83 -11.00 8.61
CA GLN A 87 2.03 -12.36 9.09
C GLN A 87 1.63 -13.35 8.00
N TYR A 88 2.62 -14.05 7.44
CA TYR A 88 2.44 -15.14 6.47
C TYR A 88 1.88 -16.39 7.12
#